data_AF-A0AAD6SNJ9-F1
#
_entry.id   AF-A0AAD6SNJ9-F1
#
_cell.length_a   1.000
_cell.length_b   1.000
_cell.length_c   1.000
_cell.angle_alpha   90.00
_cell.angle_beta   90.00
_cell.angle_gamma   90.00
#
_symmetry.space_group_name_H-M   'P 1'
#
loop_
_entity.id
_entity.type
_entity.pdbx_description
1 polymer ?
#
loop_
_entity_poly.entity_id
_entity_poly.type
_entity_poly.pdbx_seq_one_letter_code
_entity_poly.pdbx_strand_id
1 'polypeptide(L)'
;MSIPSTPTISTPSDLTPSPEPRPILLPAIFTPRRPQNSHAPSRPTTPKTYVPDDMAPNKSTELFRGNGTAEKAHTWLRTLEQTWKWDAEDKEKLYRFEKGLHPGSQAEEWWEVLDAKEKAGWKVLMAAFEKKWAKPKASRRGQDIVIQELMANSLDHGDLGKYVKDEDGTSVLSHVAWAETARNLLGELPGGDSAMMLKSAPSPKLIGRSVRDQQWRDRTSHSTTSPKTKADVKHKPHARSAPDGTSRPQHLKLKSLDPLSALNSARVKP
;
A
#
# COMPACT_ATOMS: atom_id res chain seq x y z
N MET A 1 24.23 31.94 46.11
CA MET A 1 25.17 32.08 44.98
C MET A 1 26.22 31.01 45.13
N SER A 2 26.26 30.03 44.22
CA SER A 2 27.42 29.19 43.89
C SER A 2 27.01 28.25 42.75
N ILE A 3 27.67 28.45 41.61
CA ILE A 3 27.73 27.63 40.38
C ILE A 3 29.23 27.54 40.03
N PRO A 4 29.68 26.68 39.10
CA PRO A 4 29.34 25.28 38.85
C PRO A 4 30.62 24.41 38.84
N SER A 5 30.51 23.10 38.66
CA SER A 5 31.67 22.27 38.29
C SER A 5 31.29 21.31 37.17
N THR A 6 31.87 21.57 36.00
CA THR A 6 31.90 20.68 34.84
C THR A 6 33.13 19.79 34.90
N PRO A 7 33.02 18.50 34.55
CA PRO A 7 34.13 17.77 33.95
C PRO A 7 33.82 17.45 32.48
N THR A 8 34.59 18.00 31.56
CA THR A 8 35.79 17.40 30.94
C THR A 8 35.44 16.41 29.83
N ILE A 9 35.48 16.95 28.62
CA ILE A 9 35.50 16.25 27.33
C ILE A 9 36.74 15.34 27.27
N SER A 10 36.55 14.10 26.82
CA SER A 10 37.63 13.23 26.35
C SER A 10 37.16 12.49 25.09
N THR A 11 37.74 12.93 23.98
CA THR A 11 37.84 12.30 22.64
C THR A 11 39.31 12.57 22.27
N PRO A 12 40.08 11.71 21.57
CA PRO A 12 39.65 10.82 20.50
C PRO A 12 40.41 9.46 20.41
N SER A 13 40.18 8.77 19.30
CA SER A 13 41.02 7.72 18.67
C SER A 13 40.64 6.28 19.01
N ASP A 14 40.05 5.59 18.04
CA ASP A 14 40.84 4.62 17.27
C ASP A 14 40.14 4.30 15.94
N LEU A 15 40.83 4.56 14.84
CA LEU A 15 40.45 4.17 13.49
C LEU A 15 41.24 2.91 13.16
N THR A 16 40.64 1.75 13.37
CA THR A 16 41.17 0.49 12.85
C THR A 16 40.33 0.03 11.66
N PRO A 17 40.84 0.08 10.42
CA PRO A 17 40.16 -0.52 9.28
C PRO A 17 40.24 -2.04 9.34
N SER A 18 39.07 -2.68 9.46
CA SER A 18 38.88 -4.13 9.40
C SER A 18 39.19 -4.63 7.98
N PRO A 19 40.02 -5.69 7.81
CA PRO A 19 40.29 -6.25 6.49
C PRO A 19 39.06 -6.96 5.91
N GLU A 20 38.83 -6.69 4.64
CA GLU A 20 37.77 -7.20 3.78
C GLU A 20 37.95 -8.70 3.47
N PRO A 21 36.92 -9.55 3.65
CA PRO A 21 37.00 -10.97 3.33
C PRO A 21 36.94 -11.20 1.81
N ARG A 22 37.99 -11.83 1.27
CA ARG A 22 38.04 -12.26 -0.13
C ARG A 22 37.00 -13.36 -0.40
N PRO A 23 36.25 -13.30 -1.52
CA PRO A 23 35.39 -14.40 -1.93
C PRO A 23 36.22 -15.59 -2.42
N ILE A 24 35.99 -16.75 -1.81
CA ILE A 24 36.55 -18.04 -2.22
C ILE A 24 35.80 -18.49 -3.49
N LEU A 25 36.50 -18.50 -4.61
CA LEU A 25 36.04 -19.12 -5.87
C LEU A 25 36.08 -20.64 -5.70
N LEU A 26 34.91 -21.25 -5.53
CA LEU A 26 34.77 -22.71 -5.59
C LEU A 26 34.72 -23.19 -7.05
N PRO A 27 35.40 -24.30 -7.39
CA PRO A 27 35.37 -24.87 -8.74
C PRO A 27 34.00 -25.47 -9.08
N ALA A 28 33.55 -25.22 -10.31
CA ALA A 28 32.31 -25.75 -10.86
C ALA A 28 32.35 -27.29 -10.92
N ILE A 29 31.50 -27.94 -10.11
CA ILE A 29 31.27 -29.37 -10.20
C ILE A 29 30.33 -29.63 -11.38
N PHE A 30 30.91 -30.09 -12.48
CA PHE A 30 30.21 -30.67 -13.62
C PHE A 30 29.48 -31.94 -13.16
N THR A 31 28.15 -31.90 -13.09
CA THR A 31 27.36 -33.13 -12.93
C THR A 31 27.06 -33.73 -14.30
N PRO A 32 27.39 -35.01 -14.54
CA PRO A 32 27.09 -35.67 -15.81
C PRO A 32 25.59 -35.94 -15.94
N ARG A 33 25.06 -35.55 -17.10
CA ARG A 33 23.69 -35.74 -17.57
C ARG A 33 23.34 -37.24 -17.58
N ARG A 34 22.37 -37.65 -16.74
CA ARG A 34 21.83 -39.01 -16.72
C ARG A 34 21.01 -39.27 -18.00
N PRO A 35 21.29 -40.36 -18.75
CA PRO A 35 20.46 -40.73 -19.89
C PRO A 35 19.09 -41.23 -19.42
N GLN A 36 18.03 -40.65 -19.95
CA GLN A 36 16.69 -41.23 -19.91
C GLN A 36 16.69 -42.45 -20.81
N ASN A 37 16.55 -43.63 -20.21
CA ASN A 37 16.26 -44.87 -20.93
C ASN A 37 14.86 -45.35 -20.60
N SER A 38 14.25 -45.89 -21.64
CA SER A 38 12.82 -46.02 -21.87
C SER A 38 12.16 -47.23 -21.20
N HIS A 39 10.82 -47.16 -21.15
CA HIS A 39 9.85 -48.26 -21.10
C HIS A 39 9.87 -49.20 -19.88
N ALA A 40 8.89 -48.98 -18.99
CA ALA A 40 8.34 -50.02 -18.12
C ALA A 40 6.84 -50.24 -18.47
N PRO A 41 6.34 -51.49 -18.40
CA PRO A 41 5.03 -51.89 -18.90
C PRO A 41 3.85 -51.40 -18.04
N SER A 42 2.76 -51.08 -18.71
CA SER A 42 1.49 -50.59 -18.16
C SER A 42 0.92 -51.51 -17.07
N ARG A 43 0.77 -50.97 -15.86
CA ARG A 43 0.10 -51.63 -14.73
C ARG A 43 -1.43 -51.59 -14.93
N PRO A 44 -2.19 -52.65 -14.57
CA PRO A 44 -3.64 -52.67 -14.70
C PRO A 44 -4.28 -51.53 -13.90
N THR A 45 -5.13 -50.76 -14.57
CA THR A 45 -5.93 -49.69 -14.00
C THR A 45 -6.88 -50.26 -12.95
N THR A 46 -6.55 -50.11 -11.67
CA THR A 46 -7.53 -50.27 -10.59
C THR A 46 -8.64 -49.24 -10.78
N PRO A 47 -9.92 -49.61 -10.61
CA PRO A 47 -11.03 -48.67 -10.73
C PRO A 47 -10.81 -47.48 -9.79
N LYS A 48 -10.85 -46.27 -10.34
CA LYS A 48 -10.88 -45.02 -9.57
C LYS A 48 -12.12 -45.08 -8.68
N THR A 49 -11.92 -45.44 -7.42
CA THR A 49 -12.83 -45.05 -6.35
C THR A 49 -12.89 -43.53 -6.39
N TYR A 50 -14.02 -43.00 -6.81
CA TYR A 50 -14.35 -41.59 -6.74
C TYR A 50 -14.41 -41.24 -5.25
N VAL A 51 -13.29 -40.77 -4.70
CA VAL A 51 -13.28 -40.04 -3.44
C VAL A 51 -13.76 -38.64 -3.81
N PRO A 52 -14.90 -38.16 -3.31
CA PRO A 52 -15.35 -36.80 -3.58
C PRO A 52 -14.24 -35.82 -3.18
N ASP A 53 -13.84 -34.97 -4.12
CA ASP A 53 -12.87 -33.88 -3.96
C ASP A 53 -13.47 -32.71 -3.14
N ASP A 54 -14.33 -33.03 -2.17
CA ASP A 54 -15.05 -32.09 -1.29
C ASP A 54 -14.44 -32.05 0.12
N MET A 55 -13.17 -32.42 0.24
CA MET A 55 -12.34 -32.04 1.39
C MET A 55 -11.28 -31.07 0.89
N ALA A 56 -11.73 -29.87 0.48
CA ALA A 56 -10.87 -28.71 0.53
C ALA A 56 -10.18 -28.72 1.90
N PRO A 57 -8.84 -28.60 1.99
CA PRO A 57 -8.15 -28.58 3.26
C PRO A 57 -8.81 -27.48 4.07
N ASN A 58 -9.58 -27.92 5.06
CA ASN A 58 -10.06 -27.14 6.18
C ASN A 58 -8.87 -26.28 6.57
N LYS A 59 -8.95 -24.97 6.26
CA LYS A 59 -7.87 -24.00 6.43
C LYS A 59 -7.51 -24.06 7.91
N SER A 60 -6.55 -24.91 8.25
CA SER A 60 -6.15 -25.14 9.62
C SER A 60 -5.51 -23.82 10.03
N THR A 61 -6.24 -23.05 10.83
CA THR A 61 -5.79 -21.75 11.29
C THR A 61 -4.46 -21.97 11.96
N GLU A 62 -3.39 -21.44 11.36
CA GLU A 62 -2.05 -21.58 11.91
C GLU A 62 -2.04 -21.03 13.34
N LEU A 63 -1.52 -21.82 14.28
CA LEU A 63 -1.47 -21.41 15.69
C LEU A 63 -0.49 -20.24 15.86
N PHE A 64 -0.90 -19.23 16.63
CA PHE A 64 -0.11 -18.03 16.84
C PHE A 64 0.91 -18.21 17.96
N ARG A 65 2.18 -17.96 17.62
CA ARG A 65 3.31 -18.09 18.56
C ARG A 65 3.70 -16.77 19.26
N GLY A 66 3.29 -15.63 18.71
CA GLY A 66 3.67 -14.31 19.25
C GLY A 66 5.12 -13.87 18.99
N ASN A 67 5.91 -14.65 18.26
CA ASN A 67 7.32 -14.36 17.92
C ASN A 67 7.51 -13.63 16.57
N GLY A 68 6.43 -13.38 15.83
CA GLY A 68 6.46 -12.72 14.52
C GLY A 68 6.44 -11.20 14.61
N THR A 69 6.60 -10.53 13.46
CA THR A 69 6.36 -9.09 13.33
C THR A 69 4.91 -8.76 13.69
N ALA A 70 4.66 -7.53 14.15
CA ALA A 70 3.32 -7.09 14.50
C ALA A 70 2.31 -7.23 13.36
N GLU A 71 2.73 -7.06 12.10
CA GLU A 71 1.88 -7.27 10.92
C GLU A 71 1.31 -8.68 10.84
N LYS A 72 2.11 -9.70 11.18
CA LYS A 72 1.66 -11.09 11.22
C LYS A 72 0.67 -11.33 12.36
N ALA A 73 0.83 -10.65 13.49
CA ALA A 73 -0.11 -10.74 14.62
C ALA A 73 -1.50 -10.23 14.24
N HIS A 74 -1.58 -9.08 13.57
CA HIS A 74 -2.86 -8.51 13.10
C HIS A 74 -3.49 -9.31 11.96
N THR A 75 -2.66 -9.87 11.08
CA THR A 75 -3.14 -10.73 9.99
C THR A 75 -3.77 -12.01 10.54
N TRP A 76 -3.06 -12.68 11.45
CA TRP A 76 -3.58 -13.86 12.14
C TRP A 76 -4.89 -13.58 12.87
N LEU A 77 -4.96 -12.47 13.59
CA LEU A 77 -6.15 -12.08 14.34
C LEU A 77 -7.37 -11.88 13.42
N ARG A 78 -7.18 -11.22 12.27
CA ARG A 78 -8.24 -11.09 11.26
C ARG A 78 -8.67 -12.44 10.69
N THR A 79 -7.72 -13.33 10.44
CA THR A 79 -8.04 -14.69 9.98
C THR A 79 -8.85 -15.44 11.04
N LEU A 80 -8.49 -15.30 12.32
CA LEU A 80 -9.24 -15.88 13.42
C LEU A 80 -10.67 -15.32 13.51
N GLU A 81 -10.84 -14.00 13.43
CA GLU A 81 -12.16 -13.35 13.44
C GLU A 81 -13.06 -13.82 12.29
N GLN A 82 -12.48 -14.07 11.09
CA GLN A 82 -13.22 -14.62 9.95
C GLN A 82 -13.73 -16.04 10.16
N THR A 83 -13.18 -16.80 11.12
CA THR A 83 -13.66 -18.17 11.41
C THR A 83 -14.91 -18.20 12.28
N TRP A 84 -15.31 -17.06 12.85
CA TRP A 84 -16.42 -17.00 13.79
C TRP A 84 -17.74 -16.71 13.11
N LYS A 85 -18.83 -17.08 13.77
CA LYS A 85 -20.16 -16.61 13.38
C LYS A 85 -20.31 -15.13 13.75
N TRP A 86 -21.13 -14.41 12.99
CA TRP A 86 -21.36 -12.97 13.17
C TRP A 86 -22.01 -12.62 14.53
N ASP A 87 -22.67 -13.59 15.16
CA ASP A 87 -23.37 -13.49 16.45
C ASP A 87 -22.63 -14.19 17.61
N ALA A 88 -21.36 -14.58 17.41
CA ALA A 88 -20.61 -15.29 18.45
C ALA A 88 -20.51 -14.47 19.74
N GLU A 89 -20.79 -15.11 20.88
CA GLU A 89 -20.65 -14.51 22.20
C GLU A 89 -19.17 -14.28 22.55
N ASP A 90 -18.90 -13.28 23.37
CA ASP A 90 -17.54 -12.94 23.78
C ASP A 90 -16.82 -14.11 24.47
N LYS A 91 -17.54 -14.95 25.23
CA LYS A 91 -16.97 -16.17 25.84
C LYS A 91 -16.45 -17.15 24.79
N GLU A 92 -17.19 -17.33 23.70
CA GLU A 92 -16.76 -18.21 22.60
C GLU A 92 -15.54 -17.62 21.88
N LYS A 93 -15.53 -16.30 21.66
CA LYS A 93 -14.37 -15.60 21.05
C LYS A 93 -13.10 -15.77 21.88
N LEU A 94 -13.20 -15.56 23.20
CA LEU A 94 -12.09 -15.72 24.13
C LEU A 94 -11.58 -17.17 24.16
N TYR A 95 -12.48 -18.14 24.20
CA TYR A 95 -12.11 -19.56 24.13
C TYR A 95 -11.39 -19.90 22.82
N ARG A 96 -11.90 -19.42 21.68
CA ARG A 96 -11.26 -19.64 20.38
C ARG A 96 -9.92 -18.93 20.27
N PHE A 97 -9.78 -17.75 20.86
CA PHE A 97 -8.52 -17.03 20.93
C PHE A 97 -7.47 -17.83 21.68
N GLU A 98 -7.80 -18.31 22.89
CA GLU A 98 -6.92 -19.17 23.70
C GLU A 98 -6.51 -20.44 22.93
N LYS A 99 -7.46 -21.12 22.27
CA LYS A 99 -7.16 -22.31 21.45
C LYS A 99 -6.39 -22.01 20.17
N GLY A 100 -6.36 -20.76 19.73
CA GLY A 100 -5.59 -20.29 18.60
C GLY A 100 -4.11 -20.04 18.94
N LEU A 101 -3.72 -20.08 20.21
CA LEU A 101 -2.34 -19.88 20.64
C LEU A 101 -1.55 -21.18 20.56
N HIS A 102 -0.27 -21.08 20.19
CA HIS A 102 0.61 -22.24 20.18
C HIS A 102 1.07 -22.57 21.60
N PRO A 103 1.03 -23.85 22.04
CA PRO A 103 1.49 -24.24 23.37
C PRO A 103 2.99 -23.96 23.56
N GLY A 104 3.38 -23.47 24.74
CA GLY A 104 4.75 -23.07 25.09
C GLY A 104 5.26 -21.83 24.34
N SER A 105 4.37 -21.02 23.77
CA SER A 105 4.76 -19.84 23.02
C SER A 105 4.64 -18.55 23.82
N GLN A 106 5.32 -17.49 23.37
CA GLN A 106 5.26 -16.17 24.00
C GLN A 106 3.83 -15.60 24.03
N ALA A 107 2.99 -15.97 23.05
CA ALA A 107 1.59 -15.55 23.05
C ALA A 107 0.77 -16.23 24.15
N GLU A 108 1.00 -17.53 24.40
CA GLU A 108 0.35 -18.27 25.49
C GLU A 108 0.81 -17.77 26.86
N GLU A 109 2.12 -17.58 27.04
CA GLU A 109 2.67 -17.02 28.29
C GLU A 109 2.09 -15.61 28.58
N TRP A 110 1.98 -14.77 27.55
CA TRP A 110 1.32 -13.47 27.68
C TRP A 110 -0.15 -13.60 28.05
N TRP A 111 -0.86 -14.56 27.47
CA TRP A 111 -2.25 -14.83 27.79
C TRP A 111 -2.41 -15.27 29.24
N GLU A 112 -1.56 -16.16 29.76
CA GLU A 112 -1.63 -16.64 31.14
C GLU A 112 -1.44 -15.53 32.18
N VAL A 113 -0.53 -14.58 31.91
CA VAL A 113 -0.21 -13.46 32.80
C VAL A 113 -1.24 -12.32 32.74
N LEU A 114 -2.12 -12.31 31.73
CA LEU A 114 -3.12 -11.26 31.55
C LEU A 114 -4.15 -11.24 32.71
N ASP A 115 -4.49 -10.05 33.22
CA ASP A 115 -5.46 -9.89 34.31
C ASP A 115 -6.85 -10.39 33.88
N ALA A 116 -7.61 -10.98 34.81
CA ALA A 116 -9.00 -11.40 34.59
C ALA A 116 -9.87 -10.25 34.06
N LYS A 117 -9.58 -9.00 34.45
CA LYS A 117 -10.26 -7.81 33.92
C LYS A 117 -10.00 -7.59 32.43
N GLU A 118 -8.79 -7.91 31.95
CA GLU A 118 -8.42 -7.78 30.54
C GLU A 118 -8.99 -8.94 29.70
N LYS A 119 -9.26 -10.08 30.33
CA LYS A 119 -9.97 -11.23 29.74
C LYS A 119 -11.50 -11.14 29.84
N ALA A 120 -12.06 -10.08 30.41
CA ALA A 120 -13.51 -10.00 30.70
C ALA A 120 -14.40 -9.83 29.46
N GLY A 121 -13.83 -9.45 28.32
CA GLY A 121 -14.57 -9.27 27.07
C GLY A 121 -13.65 -9.07 25.88
N TRP A 122 -14.19 -9.31 24.67
CA TRP A 122 -13.38 -9.31 23.44
C TRP A 122 -12.73 -7.95 23.19
N LYS A 123 -13.47 -6.87 23.42
CA LYS A 123 -12.98 -5.51 23.21
C LYS A 123 -11.80 -5.14 24.13
N VAL A 124 -11.81 -5.60 25.37
CA VAL A 124 -10.73 -5.29 26.33
C VAL A 124 -9.49 -6.10 25.99
N LEU A 125 -9.67 -7.38 25.63
CA LEU A 125 -8.59 -8.22 25.14
C LEU A 125 -7.94 -7.62 23.89
N MET A 126 -8.73 -7.15 22.94
CA MET A 126 -8.22 -6.50 21.72
C MET A 126 -7.32 -5.30 22.03
N ALA A 127 -7.71 -4.47 23.00
CA ALA A 127 -6.88 -3.34 23.43
C ALA A 127 -5.55 -3.80 24.07
N ALA A 128 -5.60 -4.84 24.90
CA ALA A 128 -4.40 -5.43 25.49
C ALA A 128 -3.49 -6.07 24.43
N PHE A 129 -4.08 -6.75 23.44
CA PHE A 129 -3.38 -7.34 22.31
C PHE A 129 -2.69 -6.27 21.47
N GLU A 130 -3.39 -5.19 21.12
CA GLU A 130 -2.80 -4.05 20.40
C GLU A 130 -1.70 -3.35 21.20
N LYS A 131 -1.74 -3.38 22.53
CA LYS A 131 -0.66 -2.86 23.36
C LYS A 131 0.59 -3.74 23.31
N LYS A 132 0.43 -5.07 23.27
CA LYS A 132 1.54 -6.04 23.25
C LYS A 132 2.14 -6.18 21.85
N TRP A 133 1.31 -6.28 20.82
CA TRP A 133 1.69 -6.35 19.41
C TRP A 133 1.17 -5.12 18.68
N ALA A 134 1.72 -3.96 19.01
CA ALA A 134 1.34 -2.71 18.39
C ALA A 134 1.46 -2.81 16.87
N LYS A 135 0.37 -2.49 16.15
CA LYS A 135 0.41 -2.32 14.69
C LYS A 135 1.65 -1.46 14.41
N PRO A 136 2.52 -1.85 13.47
CA PRO A 136 3.53 -0.92 13.02
C PRO A 136 2.72 0.29 12.57
N LYS A 137 2.88 1.39 13.32
CA LYS A 137 2.35 2.67 12.88
C LYS A 137 2.93 2.79 11.49
N ALA A 138 2.10 2.94 10.46
CA ALA A 138 2.58 3.27 9.13
C ALA A 138 3.39 4.54 9.34
N SER A 139 4.69 4.37 9.57
CA SER A 139 5.60 5.45 9.82
C SER A 139 5.56 6.13 8.48
N ARG A 140 4.89 7.27 8.42
CA ARG A 140 5.01 8.14 7.26
C ARG A 140 6.50 8.19 7.02
N ARG A 141 6.94 7.65 5.89
CA ARG A 141 8.36 7.65 5.53
C ARG A 141 8.84 9.08 5.80
N GLY A 142 9.98 9.20 6.47
CA GLY A 142 10.56 10.51 6.73
C GLY A 142 10.60 11.28 5.42
N GLN A 143 10.31 12.60 5.44
CA GLN A 143 10.29 13.39 4.21
C GLN A 143 11.60 13.24 3.42
N ASP A 144 12.72 13.12 4.13
CA ASP A 144 14.05 12.81 3.62
C ASP A 144 14.09 11.48 2.85
N ILE A 145 13.50 10.41 3.40
CA ILE A 145 13.43 9.10 2.75
C ILE A 145 12.56 9.18 1.48
N VAL A 146 11.41 9.85 1.55
CA VAL A 146 10.51 10.01 0.40
C VAL A 146 11.18 10.84 -0.71
N ILE A 147 11.90 11.90 -0.35
CA ILE A 147 12.68 12.70 -1.30
C ILE A 147 13.80 11.85 -1.90
N GLN A 148 14.51 11.06 -1.11
CA GLN A 148 15.57 10.18 -1.59
C GLN A 148 15.03 9.13 -2.57
N GLU A 149 13.90 8.50 -2.25
CA GLU A 149 13.22 7.55 -3.15
C GLU A 149 12.75 8.23 -4.43
N LEU A 150 12.21 9.45 -4.33
CA LEU A 150 11.80 10.22 -5.50
C LEU A 150 12.99 10.55 -6.41
N MET A 151 14.15 10.89 -5.82
CA MET A 151 15.37 11.15 -6.59
C MET A 151 16.00 9.88 -7.16
N ALA A 152 15.86 8.75 -6.46
CA ALA A 152 16.31 7.44 -6.93
C ALA A 152 15.38 6.86 -8.00
N ASN A 153 14.10 7.25 -8.02
CA ASN A 153 13.12 6.88 -9.04
C ASN A 153 13.40 7.62 -10.37
N SER A 154 14.50 7.27 -11.02
CA SER A 154 14.88 7.74 -12.35
C SER A 154 14.59 6.66 -13.38
N LEU A 155 13.89 7.03 -14.45
CA LEU A 155 13.66 6.14 -15.59
C LEU A 155 14.78 6.34 -16.62
N ASP A 156 15.50 5.26 -16.93
CA ASP A 156 16.53 5.29 -17.97
C ASP A 156 15.92 5.58 -19.34
N HIS A 157 16.67 6.30 -20.18
CA HIS A 157 16.21 6.65 -21.51
C HIS A 157 15.95 5.42 -22.39
N GLY A 158 16.79 4.38 -22.26
CA GLY A 158 16.64 3.14 -23.00
C GLY A 158 15.39 2.34 -22.63
N ASP A 159 14.75 2.67 -21.51
CA ASP A 159 13.55 1.99 -21.02
C ASP A 159 12.25 2.73 -21.33
N LEU A 160 12.30 3.95 -21.89
CA LEU A 160 11.10 4.67 -22.30
C LEU A 160 10.29 3.91 -23.36
N GLY A 161 9.00 3.75 -23.10
CA GLY A 161 8.06 3.13 -24.04
C GLY A 161 8.06 1.60 -24.02
N LYS A 162 8.85 0.98 -23.14
CA LYS A 162 8.76 -0.46 -22.89
C LYS A 162 7.51 -0.77 -22.06
N TYR A 163 6.96 -1.97 -22.25
CA TYR A 163 5.95 -2.50 -21.35
C TYR A 163 6.61 -3.12 -20.13
N VAL A 164 6.16 -2.71 -18.95
CA VAL A 164 6.57 -3.22 -17.65
C VAL A 164 5.33 -3.78 -16.96
N LYS A 165 5.49 -4.84 -16.17
CA LYS A 165 4.39 -5.35 -15.35
C LYS A 165 4.31 -4.54 -14.07
N ASP A 166 3.12 -4.04 -13.78
CA ASP A 166 2.80 -3.35 -12.53
C ASP A 166 2.63 -4.35 -11.37
N GLU A 167 2.44 -3.85 -10.15
CA GLU A 167 2.23 -4.65 -8.93
C GLU A 167 1.05 -5.64 -9.06
N ASP A 168 0.02 -5.26 -9.83
CA ASP A 168 -1.14 -6.10 -10.14
C ASP A 168 -0.91 -7.08 -11.32
N GLY A 169 0.30 -7.14 -11.87
CA GLY A 169 0.66 -7.99 -13.01
C GLY A 169 0.19 -7.49 -14.37
N THR A 170 -0.42 -6.30 -14.43
CA THR A 170 -0.89 -5.65 -15.67
C THR A 170 0.29 -5.04 -16.44
N SER A 171 0.32 -5.19 -17.76
CA SER A 171 1.37 -4.59 -18.60
C SER A 171 1.07 -3.12 -18.88
N VAL A 172 1.89 -2.23 -18.33
CA VAL A 172 1.76 -0.77 -18.43
C VAL A 172 3.03 -0.21 -19.09
N LEU A 173 2.93 0.93 -19.78
CA LEU A 173 4.10 1.60 -20.34
C LEU A 173 5.01 2.12 -19.22
N SER A 174 6.31 1.92 -19.34
CA SER A 174 7.34 2.27 -18.34
C SER A 174 7.27 3.71 -17.84
N HIS A 175 6.97 4.66 -18.72
CA HIS A 175 6.84 6.07 -18.36
C HIS A 175 5.54 6.39 -17.61
N VAL A 176 4.47 5.61 -17.82
CA VAL A 176 3.22 5.73 -17.06
C VAL A 176 3.42 5.16 -15.67
N ALA A 177 3.98 3.94 -15.56
CA ALA A 177 4.32 3.32 -14.28
C ALA A 177 5.24 4.23 -13.44
N TRP A 178 6.31 4.76 -14.05
CA TRP A 178 7.20 5.72 -13.39
C TRP A 178 6.46 6.98 -12.88
N ALA A 179 5.56 7.55 -13.69
CA ALA A 179 4.82 8.75 -13.33
C ALA A 179 3.84 8.50 -12.18
N GLU A 180 3.21 7.32 -12.13
CA GLU A 180 2.35 6.90 -11.03
C GLU A 180 3.15 6.70 -9.74
N THR A 181 4.29 6.01 -9.80
CA THR A 181 5.20 5.88 -8.64
C THR A 181 5.66 7.25 -8.13
N ALA A 182 6.08 8.14 -9.02
CA ALA A 182 6.49 9.50 -8.64
C ALA A 182 5.33 10.28 -8.00
N ARG A 183 4.12 10.17 -8.55
CA ARG A 183 2.93 10.82 -8.00
C ARG A 183 2.57 10.30 -6.61
N ASN A 184 2.70 8.99 -6.38
CA ASN A 184 2.44 8.37 -5.09
C ASN A 184 3.43 8.88 -4.03
N LEU A 185 4.72 8.89 -4.35
CA LEU A 185 5.76 9.45 -3.46
C LEU A 185 5.50 10.93 -3.13
N LEU A 186 5.09 11.73 -4.12
CA LEU A 186 4.73 13.14 -3.89
C LEU A 186 3.49 13.33 -3.00
N GLY A 187 2.56 12.38 -3.03
CA GLY A 187 1.37 12.38 -2.18
C GLY A 187 1.67 12.04 -0.72
N GLU A 188 2.79 11.36 -0.45
CA GLU A 188 3.25 11.06 0.91
C GLU A 188 3.86 12.28 1.63
N LEU A 189 4.34 13.29 0.87
CA LEU A 189 4.93 14.51 1.42
C LEU A 189 3.86 15.48 1.96
N PRO A 190 3.97 15.95 3.22
CA PRO A 190 3.08 16.98 3.74
C PRO A 190 3.50 18.37 3.22
N GLY A 191 2.64 19.02 2.43
CA GLY A 191 2.81 20.41 1.98
C GLY A 191 2.62 20.60 0.47
N GLY A 192 2.17 21.80 0.06
CA GLY A 192 1.88 22.16 -1.34
C GLY A 192 3.11 22.23 -2.26
N ASP A 193 4.31 21.93 -1.76
CA ASP A 193 5.57 22.00 -2.49
C ASP A 193 5.85 20.76 -3.35
N SER A 194 4.98 19.73 -3.30
CA SER A 194 5.07 18.55 -4.16
C SER A 194 5.13 18.92 -5.65
N ALA A 195 4.41 19.98 -6.07
CA ALA A 195 4.44 20.45 -7.46
C ALA A 195 5.79 21.08 -7.86
N MET A 196 6.55 21.64 -6.91
CA MET A 196 7.91 22.11 -7.17
C MET A 196 8.91 20.95 -7.21
N MET A 197 8.74 19.96 -6.33
CA MET A 197 9.60 18.77 -6.33
C MET A 197 9.43 17.88 -7.55
N LEU A 198 8.25 17.84 -8.17
CA LEU A 198 8.07 17.14 -9.46
C LEU A 198 8.91 17.77 -10.59
N LYS A 199 9.14 19.08 -10.52
CA LYS A 199 9.95 19.81 -11.52
C LYS A 199 11.45 19.59 -11.32
N SER A 200 11.88 19.32 -10.09
CA SER A 200 13.27 19.00 -9.74
C SER A 200 13.58 17.50 -9.76
N ALA A 201 12.57 16.64 -9.73
CA ALA A 201 12.74 15.22 -9.91
C ALA A 201 13.48 14.95 -11.23
N PRO A 202 14.36 13.94 -11.29
CA PRO A 202 15.12 13.60 -12.49
C PRO A 202 14.16 13.12 -13.58
N SER A 203 13.59 14.07 -14.32
CA SER A 203 12.75 13.78 -15.47
C SER A 203 13.64 13.27 -16.61
N PRO A 204 13.15 12.30 -17.40
CA PRO A 204 13.78 11.98 -18.66
C PRO A 204 13.86 13.28 -19.48
N LYS A 205 15.09 13.72 -19.80
CA LYS A 205 15.42 15.03 -20.40
C LYS A 205 14.71 15.33 -21.74
N LEU A 206 13.85 14.45 -22.23
CA LEU A 206 13.17 14.51 -23.52
C LEU A 206 11.66 14.76 -23.47
N ILE A 207 11.01 14.77 -22.29
CA ILE A 207 9.57 15.08 -22.24
C ILE A 207 9.29 16.54 -22.67
N GLY A 208 10.27 17.44 -22.53
CA GLY A 208 10.17 18.84 -22.98
C GLY A 208 10.17 19.04 -24.50
N ARG A 209 10.70 18.09 -25.29
CA ARG A 209 10.73 18.19 -26.76
C ARG A 209 9.82 17.16 -27.45
N SER A 210 9.84 15.90 -27.03
CA SER A 210 9.18 14.83 -27.79
C SER A 210 7.65 14.83 -27.68
N VAL A 211 7.08 15.15 -26.51
CA VAL A 211 5.61 15.15 -26.34
C VAL A 211 4.97 16.32 -27.08
N ARG A 212 5.64 17.48 -27.08
CA ARG A 212 5.20 18.64 -27.85
C ARG A 212 5.26 18.37 -29.35
N ASP A 213 6.30 17.68 -29.83
CA ASP A 213 6.46 17.35 -31.24
C ASP A 213 5.50 16.22 -31.70
N GLN A 214 5.14 15.28 -30.82
CA GLN A 214 4.17 14.22 -31.15
C GLN A 214 2.74 14.80 -31.26
N GLN A 215 2.34 15.65 -30.31
CA GLN A 215 1.05 16.33 -30.33
C GLN A 215 0.90 17.29 -31.54
N TRP A 216 2.00 17.86 -32.05
CA TRP A 216 2.01 18.65 -33.29
C TRP A 216 1.86 17.80 -34.56
N ARG A 217 2.44 16.59 -34.61
CA ARG A 217 2.31 15.66 -35.76
C ARG A 217 0.89 15.12 -35.90
N ASP A 218 0.25 14.76 -34.80
CA ASP A 218 -1.12 14.22 -34.85
C ASP A 218 -2.13 15.31 -35.28
N ARG A 219 -1.92 16.57 -34.87
CA ARG A 219 -2.78 17.69 -35.26
C ARG A 219 -2.63 18.10 -36.72
N THR A 220 -1.45 17.93 -37.31
CA THR A 220 -1.19 18.25 -38.73
C THR A 220 -1.55 17.09 -39.66
N SER A 221 -1.61 15.86 -39.16
CA SER A 221 -2.01 14.69 -39.96
C SER A 221 -3.51 14.63 -40.25
N HIS A 222 -4.36 15.33 -39.48
CA HIS A 222 -5.81 15.39 -39.70
C HIS A 222 -6.28 16.58 -40.55
N SER A 223 -5.39 17.46 -41.03
CA SER A 223 -5.79 18.67 -41.79
C SER A 223 -5.59 18.60 -43.30
N THR A 224 -5.16 17.47 -43.87
CA THR A 224 -4.85 17.39 -45.31
C THR A 224 -5.58 16.24 -46.00
N THR A 225 -6.91 16.25 -45.92
CA THR A 225 -7.73 15.67 -47.00
C THR A 225 -9.15 16.27 -46.98
N SER A 226 -9.29 17.48 -47.51
CA SER A 226 -10.59 17.94 -48.01
C SER A 226 -10.69 17.63 -49.50
N PRO A 227 -11.58 16.71 -49.94
CA PRO A 227 -11.95 16.63 -51.34
C PRO A 227 -12.78 17.87 -51.71
N LYS A 228 -12.35 18.51 -52.80
CA LYS A 228 -12.95 19.70 -53.39
C LYS A 228 -14.18 19.27 -54.20
N THR A 229 -15.38 19.47 -53.68
CA THR A 229 -16.62 19.37 -54.45
C THR A 229 -17.37 20.69 -54.39
N LYS A 230 -17.36 21.37 -55.55
CA LYS A 230 -18.22 22.51 -55.87
C LYS A 230 -19.65 22.00 -56.05
N ALA A 231 -20.62 22.58 -55.37
CA ALA A 231 -21.99 22.70 -55.88
C ALA A 231 -22.73 23.78 -55.09
N ASP A 232 -23.03 24.86 -55.81
CA ASP A 232 -24.13 25.80 -55.62
C ASP A 232 -25.37 25.17 -54.96
N VAL A 233 -25.85 25.72 -53.83
CA VAL A 233 -27.29 25.93 -53.60
C VAL A 233 -27.48 27.19 -52.74
N LYS A 234 -28.09 28.19 -53.37
CA LYS A 234 -28.60 29.44 -52.85
C LYS A 234 -29.85 29.17 -52.01
N HIS A 235 -29.83 29.41 -50.70
CA HIS A 235 -31.05 29.53 -49.91
C HIS A 235 -31.05 30.73 -48.95
N LYS A 236 -32.23 31.35 -48.97
CA LYS A 236 -32.68 32.65 -48.49
C LYS A 236 -32.89 32.66 -46.96
N PRO A 237 -32.63 33.77 -46.25
CA PRO A 237 -32.90 33.84 -44.81
C PRO A 237 -34.39 34.10 -44.56
N HIS A 238 -35.01 33.31 -43.70
CA HIS A 238 -36.32 33.61 -43.12
C HIS A 238 -36.20 33.82 -41.61
N ALA A 239 -36.60 35.03 -41.20
CA ALA A 239 -36.76 35.46 -39.82
C ALA A 239 -37.88 34.69 -39.08
N ARG A 240 -37.67 34.47 -37.78
CA ARG A 240 -38.63 34.19 -36.69
C ARG A 240 -37.80 33.66 -35.51
N SER A 241 -38.03 33.90 -34.24
CA SER A 241 -38.84 34.82 -33.46
C SER A 241 -38.30 34.62 -32.03
N ALA A 242 -38.26 35.67 -31.22
CA ALA A 242 -38.09 35.56 -29.78
C ALA A 242 -39.24 34.71 -29.17
N PRO A 243 -39.02 34.07 -28.01
CA PRO A 243 -39.47 34.73 -26.79
C PRO A 243 -38.54 34.56 -25.58
N ASP A 244 -38.46 35.67 -24.85
CA ASP A 244 -38.67 35.84 -23.40
C ASP A 244 -38.66 34.61 -22.47
N GLY A 245 -38.03 34.79 -21.30
CA GLY A 245 -38.01 33.76 -20.26
C GLY A 245 -36.87 33.89 -19.24
N THR A 246 -36.63 35.09 -18.70
CA THR A 246 -35.74 35.26 -17.54
C THR A 246 -36.44 34.72 -16.29
N SER A 247 -36.21 33.45 -15.95
CA SER A 247 -36.71 32.86 -14.71
C SER A 247 -35.61 32.74 -13.67
N ARG A 248 -35.75 33.58 -12.64
CA ARG A 248 -34.91 33.75 -11.47
C ARG A 248 -35.31 32.73 -10.39
N PRO A 249 -34.42 31.87 -9.90
CA PRO A 249 -34.64 31.20 -8.62
C PRO A 249 -34.15 32.08 -7.46
N GLN A 250 -35.13 32.57 -6.69
CA GLN A 250 -34.98 32.94 -5.28
C GLN A 250 -34.90 31.64 -4.44
N HIS A 251 -34.51 31.79 -3.16
CA HIS A 251 -34.37 30.76 -2.10
C HIS A 251 -33.03 29.99 -2.13
N LEU A 252 -32.18 30.01 -1.09
CA LEU A 252 -32.49 29.75 0.32
C LEU A 252 -31.59 30.57 1.28
N LYS A 253 -32.23 31.21 2.27
CA LYS A 253 -31.58 31.75 3.47
C LYS A 253 -31.06 30.59 4.32
N LEU A 254 -29.75 30.45 4.48
CA LEU A 254 -29.17 29.72 5.61
C LEU A 254 -29.32 30.58 6.87
N LYS A 255 -30.27 30.22 7.72
CA LYS A 255 -30.29 30.54 9.15
C LYS A 255 -29.76 29.30 9.87
N SER A 256 -28.67 29.42 10.63
CA SER A 256 -28.20 28.48 11.67
C SER A 256 -26.74 28.82 11.95
N LEU A 257 -26.23 29.02 13.16
CA LEU A 257 -26.73 28.94 14.52
C LEU A 257 -25.63 29.65 15.36
N ASP A 258 -26.00 30.54 16.27
CA ASP A 258 -25.11 31.03 17.31
C ASP A 258 -24.71 29.90 18.27
N PRO A 259 -23.47 29.90 18.79
CA PRO A 259 -23.19 29.28 20.07
C PRO A 259 -22.59 30.29 21.04
N LEU A 260 -23.44 31.04 21.73
CA LEU A 260 -23.11 31.64 23.02
C LEU A 260 -24.25 31.42 24.01
N SER A 261 -24.06 30.47 24.93
CA SER A 261 -24.51 30.45 26.33
C SER A 261 -24.29 29.02 26.86
N ALA A 262 -23.30 28.76 27.71
CA ALA A 262 -23.27 29.04 29.15
C ALA A 262 -24.00 27.96 30.01
N LEU A 263 -23.45 27.74 31.22
CA LEU A 263 -23.91 26.89 32.34
C LEU A 263 -23.57 25.39 32.23
N ASN A 264 -22.98 24.68 33.20
CA ASN A 264 -22.79 24.83 34.66
C ASN A 264 -21.48 24.12 35.05
N SER A 265 -20.55 24.66 35.83
CA SER A 265 -20.60 25.00 37.26
C SER A 265 -20.89 23.82 38.21
N ALA A 266 -19.83 23.37 38.88
CA ALA A 266 -19.73 22.97 40.29
C ALA A 266 -20.45 21.70 40.82
N ARG A 267 -19.65 20.79 41.41
CA ARG A 267 -19.68 20.45 42.87
C ARG A 267 -18.64 19.37 43.21
N VAL A 268 -17.63 19.66 44.05
CA VAL A 268 -17.55 19.43 45.52
C VAL A 268 -17.04 17.99 45.82
N LYS A 269 -15.78 17.79 46.23
CA LYS A 269 -15.16 17.91 47.60
C LYS A 269 -15.80 16.96 48.63
N PRO A 270 -15.11 16.56 49.72
CA PRO A 270 -13.82 17.02 50.26
C PRO A 270 -12.63 16.11 49.96
#